data_AF-A0A0F2JMK4-F1
#
_entry.id   AF-A0A0F2JMK4-F1
#
_cell.length_a   1.000
_cell.length_b   1.000
_cell.length_c   1.000
_cell.angle_alpha   90.00
_cell.angle_beta   90.00
_cell.angle_gamma   90.00
#
_symmetry.space_group_name_H-M   'P 1'
#
loop_
_entity.id
_entity.type
_entity.pdbx_description
1 polymer ?
#
loop_
_entity_poly.entity_id
_entity_poly.type
_entity_poly.pdbx_seq_one_letter_code
_entity_poly.pdbx_strand_id
1 'polypeptide(L)'
;MSKFLLDANIFIEANQRYYSFDIAPAFWYALEQNAEEGKLVSIDRIHQEINRFDDGDGLKIWANNEFIKWFESTDDEAVFNAYSDIMQWAINQNQFTDAAKSEFASVADSWLIACAKARITQLSHMKYITGI
;
A
#
# COMPACT_ATOMS: atom_id res chain seq x y z
N MET A 1 -15.60 2.43 11.54
CA MET A 1 -14.84 1.16 11.54
C MET A 1 -13.44 1.44 11.05
N SER A 2 -12.42 0.74 11.56
CA SER A 2 -11.04 0.81 11.06
C SER A 2 -10.92 0.09 9.73
N LYS A 3 -10.24 0.69 8.74
CA LYS A 3 -9.92 0.07 7.46
C LYS A 3 -8.48 -0.43 7.45
N PHE A 4 -8.17 -1.47 6.68
CA PHE A 4 -6.81 -1.89 6.39
C PHE A 4 -6.26 -1.13 5.18
N LEU A 5 -4.99 -0.74 5.23
CA LEU A 5 -4.29 -0.09 4.13
C LEU A 5 -3.33 -1.10 3.50
N LEU A 6 -3.58 -1.47 2.25
CA LEU A 6 -2.78 -2.47 1.54
C LEU A 6 -1.56 -1.84 0.88
N ASP A 7 -0.42 -2.46 1.13
CA ASP A 7 0.89 -2.17 0.52
C ASP A 7 1.04 -2.89 -0.84
N ALA A 8 1.85 -2.33 -1.74
CA ALA A 8 2.26 -2.90 -3.02
C ALA A 8 2.75 -4.34 -2.85
N ASN A 9 3.55 -4.60 -1.81
CA ASN A 9 4.12 -5.92 -1.55
C ASN A 9 3.06 -7.01 -1.39
N ILE A 10 1.90 -6.71 -0.79
CA ILE A 10 0.81 -7.68 -0.65
C ILE A 10 0.32 -8.13 -2.02
N PHE A 11 0.18 -7.20 -2.97
CA PHE A 11 -0.25 -7.52 -4.32
C PHE A 11 0.85 -8.23 -5.12
N ILE A 12 2.08 -7.70 -5.06
CA ILE A 12 3.22 -8.18 -5.84
C ILE A 12 3.63 -9.59 -5.39
N GLU A 13 3.83 -9.80 -4.09
CA GLU A 13 4.25 -11.10 -3.57
C GLU A 13 3.15 -12.15 -3.70
N ALA A 14 1.87 -11.77 -3.50
CA ALA A 14 0.75 -12.65 -3.75
C ALA A 14 0.76 -13.12 -5.21
N ASN A 15 0.82 -12.20 -6.17
CA ASN A 15 0.80 -12.56 -7.59
C ASN A 15 2.02 -13.40 -8.01
N GLN A 16 3.21 -13.08 -7.51
CA GLN A 16 4.45 -13.71 -7.97
C GLN A 16 4.77 -15.05 -7.30
N ARG A 17 4.33 -15.29 -6.07
CA ARG A 17 4.83 -16.44 -5.28
C ARG A 17 3.77 -17.48 -4.91
N TYR A 18 2.60 -17.06 -4.47
CA TYR A 18 1.68 -17.96 -3.75
C TYR A 18 0.26 -17.96 -4.32
N TYR A 19 -0.15 -16.85 -4.93
CA TYR A 19 -1.53 -16.56 -5.28
C TYR A 19 -1.64 -15.87 -6.64
N SER A 20 -0.93 -16.39 -7.66
CA SER A 20 -1.16 -15.92 -9.03
C SER A 20 -2.65 -16.07 -9.40
N PHE A 21 -3.14 -15.23 -10.31
CA PHE A 21 -4.56 -15.20 -10.69
C PHE A 21 -5.10 -16.57 -11.14
N ASP A 22 -4.28 -17.36 -11.84
CA ASP A 22 -4.65 -18.70 -12.31
C ASP A 22 -4.69 -19.76 -11.20
N ILE A 23 -3.91 -19.57 -10.14
CA ILE A 23 -3.77 -20.54 -9.04
C ILE A 23 -4.77 -20.25 -7.92
N ALA A 24 -4.96 -18.98 -7.58
CA ALA A 24 -5.77 -18.56 -6.44
C ALA A 24 -6.71 -17.40 -6.76
N PRO A 25 -7.64 -17.55 -7.73
CA PRO A 25 -8.57 -16.47 -8.08
C PRO A 25 -9.44 -16.04 -6.90
N ALA A 26 -9.77 -16.96 -5.99
CA ALA A 26 -10.53 -16.68 -4.78
C ALA A 26 -9.87 -15.65 -3.85
N PHE A 27 -8.54 -15.55 -3.85
CA PHE A 27 -7.82 -14.54 -3.07
C PHE A 27 -8.12 -13.13 -3.59
N TRP A 28 -8.05 -12.94 -4.91
CA TRP A 28 -8.29 -11.65 -5.57
C TRP A 28 -9.75 -11.21 -5.42
N TYR A 29 -10.70 -12.13 -5.61
CA TYR A 29 -12.12 -11.86 -5.34
C TYR A 29 -12.35 -11.49 -3.87
N ALA A 30 -11.66 -12.12 -2.92
CA ALA A 30 -11.78 -11.75 -1.52
C ALA A 30 -11.26 -10.33 -1.25
N LEU A 31 -10.18 -9.88 -1.92
CA LEU A 31 -9.71 -8.50 -1.81
C LEU A 31 -10.76 -7.51 -2.32
N GLU A 32 -11.33 -7.75 -3.50
CA GLU A 32 -12.40 -6.92 -4.07
C GLU A 32 -13.61 -6.84 -3.14
N GLN A 33 -14.10 -7.98 -2.63
CA GLN A 33 -15.26 -8.02 -1.72
C GLN A 33 -15.00 -7.27 -0.41
N ASN A 34 -13.82 -7.45 0.20
CA ASN A 34 -13.49 -6.70 1.42
C ASN A 34 -13.32 -5.19 1.14
N ALA A 35 -12.91 -4.81 -0.07
CA ALA A 35 -12.83 -3.42 -0.48
C ALA A 35 -14.23 -2.80 -0.69
N GLU A 36 -15.14 -3.54 -1.33
CA GLU A 36 -16.56 -3.18 -1.48
C GLU A 36 -17.23 -2.95 -0.12
N GLU A 37 -16.95 -3.81 0.85
CA GLU A 37 -17.45 -3.68 2.23
C GLU A 37 -16.74 -2.57 3.03
N GLY A 38 -15.79 -1.85 2.42
CA GLY A 38 -15.05 -0.75 3.03
C GLY A 38 -14.09 -1.20 4.14
N LYS A 39 -13.72 -2.49 4.19
CA LYS A 39 -12.80 -3.05 5.19
C LYS A 39 -11.34 -2.82 4.84
N LEU A 40 -11.02 -2.70 3.56
CA LEU A 40 -9.66 -2.43 3.09
C LEU A 40 -9.64 -1.45 1.92
N VAL A 41 -8.52 -0.76 1.76
CA VAL A 41 -8.22 0.17 0.67
C VAL A 41 -6.71 0.14 0.41
N SER A 42 -6.27 0.72 -0.69
CA SER A 42 -4.87 1.07 -0.92
C SER A 42 -4.76 2.56 -1.29
N ILE A 43 -3.60 3.05 -1.71
CA ILE A 43 -3.40 4.46 -2.08
C ILE A 43 -2.97 4.62 -3.54
N ASP A 44 -3.28 5.78 -4.11
CA ASP A 44 -2.90 6.15 -5.47
C ASP A 44 -1.40 5.95 -5.79
N ARG A 45 -0.49 6.16 -4.82
CA ARG A 45 0.94 5.88 -5.02
C ARG A 45 1.25 4.40 -5.23
N ILE A 46 0.55 3.50 -4.54
CA ILE A 46 0.69 2.05 -4.74
C ILE A 46 0.13 1.64 -6.11
N HIS A 47 -0.98 2.26 -6.52
CA HIS A 47 -1.50 2.10 -7.88
C HIS A 47 -0.48 2.54 -8.94
N GLN A 48 0.23 3.65 -8.72
CA GLN A 48 1.29 4.12 -9.61
C GLN A 48 2.47 3.14 -9.68
N GLU A 49 2.85 2.53 -8.56
CA GLU A 49 3.91 1.50 -8.53
C GLU A 49 3.53 0.27 -9.33
N ILE A 50 2.30 -0.24 -9.15
CA ILE A 50 1.78 -1.38 -9.94
C ILE A 50 1.74 -1.04 -11.43
N ASN A 51 1.42 0.21 -11.79
CA ASN A 51 1.38 0.65 -13.18
C ASN A 51 2.74 0.74 -13.89
N ARG A 52 3.86 0.58 -13.15
CA ARG A 52 5.20 0.49 -13.75
C ARG A 52 5.48 -0.88 -14.38
N PHE A 53 4.65 -1.89 -14.12
CA PHE A 53 4.77 -3.18 -14.79
C PHE A 53 4.34 -3.11 -16.27
N ASP A 54 4.75 -4.11 -17.04
CA ASP A 54 4.44 -4.23 -18.46
C ASP A 54 2.92 -4.25 -18.71
N ASP A 55 2.46 -3.76 -19.86
CA ASP A 55 1.01 -3.66 -20.16
C ASP A 55 0.29 -5.02 -20.19
N GLY A 56 1.02 -6.12 -20.38
CA GLY A 56 0.50 -7.49 -20.33
C GLY A 56 0.52 -8.11 -18.93
N ASP A 57 1.00 -7.41 -17.91
CA ASP A 57 1.08 -7.94 -16.54
C ASP A 57 -0.33 -8.07 -15.92
N GLY A 58 -0.65 -9.27 -15.44
CA GLY A 58 -1.97 -9.59 -14.89
C GLY A 58 -2.34 -8.75 -13.67
N LEU A 59 -1.37 -8.41 -12.82
CA LEU A 59 -1.61 -7.57 -11.65
C LEU A 59 -1.91 -6.13 -12.07
N LYS A 60 -1.19 -5.59 -13.06
CA LYS A 60 -1.50 -4.27 -13.62
C LYS A 60 -2.89 -4.23 -14.25
N ILE A 61 -3.25 -5.25 -15.01
CA ILE A 61 -4.58 -5.34 -15.65
C ILE A 61 -5.67 -5.37 -14.57
N TRP A 62 -5.53 -6.24 -13.57
CA TRP A 62 -6.49 -6.36 -12.47
C TRP A 62 -6.63 -5.05 -11.68
N ALA A 63 -5.51 -4.42 -11.31
CA ALA A 63 -5.53 -3.19 -10.53
C ALA A 63 -6.24 -2.02 -11.24
N ASN A 64 -6.18 -1.97 -12.59
CA ASN A 64 -6.82 -0.93 -13.38
C ASN A 64 -8.29 -1.21 -13.71
N ASN A 65 -8.71 -2.48 -13.76
CA ASN A 65 -10.06 -2.85 -14.16
C ASN A 65 -10.96 -3.13 -12.95
N GLU A 66 -10.47 -3.93 -12.01
CA GLU A 66 -11.27 -4.43 -10.89
C GLU A 66 -11.06 -3.57 -9.64
N PHE A 67 -9.80 -3.26 -9.29
CA PHE A 67 -9.48 -2.66 -7.99
C PHE A 67 -9.36 -1.13 -7.97
N ILE A 68 -9.47 -0.46 -9.13
CA ILE A 68 -9.15 0.96 -9.30
C ILE A 68 -9.89 1.91 -8.34
N LYS A 69 -11.12 1.57 -7.98
CA LYS A 69 -12.01 2.40 -7.14
C LYS A 69 -11.56 2.46 -5.67
N TRP A 70 -10.72 1.54 -5.23
CA TRP A 70 -10.30 1.42 -3.83
C TRP A 70 -8.87 1.87 -3.58
N PHE A 71 -8.25 2.54 -4.56
CA PHE A 71 -7.07 3.36 -4.33
C PHE A 71 -7.51 4.76 -3.90
N GLU A 72 -7.36 5.05 -2.61
CA GLU A 72 -7.66 6.37 -2.08
C GLU A 72 -6.58 7.37 -2.49
N SER A 73 -7.02 8.60 -2.83
CA SER A 73 -6.07 9.66 -3.13
C SER A 73 -5.32 10.08 -1.88
N THR A 74 -4.03 10.34 -2.05
CA THR A 74 -3.16 10.91 -1.03
C THR A 74 -3.07 12.44 -1.12
N ASP A 75 -3.75 13.07 -2.07
CA ASP A 75 -3.83 14.52 -2.22
C ASP A 75 -4.77 15.12 -1.18
N ASP A 76 -4.30 15.15 0.07
CA ASP A 76 -5.08 15.49 1.25
C ASP A 76 -4.18 16.20 2.27
N GLU A 77 -4.62 17.36 2.73
CA GLU A 77 -3.83 18.21 3.63
C GLU A 77 -3.43 17.49 4.92
N ALA A 78 -4.28 16.64 5.49
CA ALA A 78 -3.95 15.89 6.70
C ALA A 78 -2.88 14.82 6.41
N VAL A 79 -2.93 14.18 5.24
CA VAL A 79 -1.91 13.23 4.79
C VAL A 79 -0.57 13.94 4.58
N PHE A 80 -0.57 15.11 3.92
CA PHE A 80 0.65 15.90 3.72
C PHE A 80 1.26 16.36 5.04
N ASN A 81 0.45 16.83 5.99
CA ASN A 81 0.93 17.23 7.30
C ASN A 81 1.52 16.05 8.08
N ALA A 82 0.81 14.89 8.07
CA ALA A 82 1.31 13.67 8.69
C ALA A 82 2.63 13.21 8.07
N TYR A 83 2.75 13.28 6.74
CA TYR A 83 3.96 12.96 6.00
C TYR A 83 5.12 13.89 6.39
N SER A 84 4.87 15.20 6.41
CA SER A 84 5.85 16.21 6.81
C SER A 84 6.41 15.94 8.22
N ASP A 85 5.53 15.63 9.19
CA ASP A 85 5.95 15.27 10.55
C ASP A 85 6.86 14.03 10.57
N ILE A 86 6.49 12.99 9.82
CA ILE A 86 7.23 11.73 9.75
C ILE A 86 8.61 11.99 9.13
N MET A 87 8.68 12.79 8.07
CA MET A 87 9.94 13.17 7.42
C MET A 87 10.83 13.99 8.36
N GLN A 88 10.28 14.98 9.05
CA GLN A 88 11.04 15.77 10.03
C GLN A 88 11.59 14.89 11.15
N TRP A 89 10.79 13.95 11.67
CA TRP A 89 11.25 13.00 12.66
C TRP A 89 12.39 12.12 12.13
N ALA A 90 12.27 11.59 10.92
CA ALA A 90 13.25 10.71 10.30
C ALA A 90 14.58 11.43 10.01
N ILE A 91 14.52 12.68 9.50
CA ILE A 91 15.71 13.50 9.23
C ILE A 91 16.50 13.81 10.50
N ASN A 92 15.81 14.00 11.63
CA ASN A 92 16.42 14.28 12.92
C ASN A 92 17.02 13.03 13.62
N GLN A 93 16.88 11.83 13.04
CA GLN A 93 17.54 10.64 13.56
C GLN A 93 18.99 10.56 13.05
N ASN A 94 19.95 10.64 13.98
CA ASN A 94 21.38 10.54 13.68
C ASN A 94 21.83 9.13 13.27
N GLN A 95 21.00 8.12 13.51
CA GLN A 95 21.30 6.72 13.21
C GLN A 95 21.07 6.33 11.74
N PHE A 96 20.41 7.18 10.94
CA PHE A 96 20.13 6.93 9.53
C PHE A 96 21.05 7.76 8.63
N THR A 97 21.52 7.15 7.54
CA THR A 97 22.30 7.84 6.52
C THR A 97 21.42 8.79 5.71
N ASP A 98 22.01 9.82 5.10
CA ASP A 98 21.26 10.74 4.23
C ASP A 98 20.66 10.02 3.01
N ALA A 99 21.32 8.98 2.52
CA ALA A 99 20.78 8.11 1.47
C ALA A 99 19.51 7.38 1.93
N ALA A 100 19.52 6.78 3.13
CA ALA A 100 18.35 6.10 3.68
C ALA A 100 17.18 7.06 3.97
N LYS A 101 17.48 8.30 4.41
CA LYS A 101 16.47 9.36 4.59
C LYS A 101 15.85 9.77 3.26
N SER A 102 16.67 9.95 2.23
CA SER A 102 16.24 10.29 0.87
C SER A 102 15.40 9.17 0.25
N GLU A 103 15.80 7.92 0.44
CA GLU A 103 15.06 6.75 -0.02
C GLU A 103 13.70 6.63 0.69
N PHE A 104 13.67 6.74 2.01
CA PHE A 104 12.44 6.72 2.79
C PHE A 104 11.45 7.83 2.37
N ALA A 105 11.95 9.02 2.02
CA ALA A 105 11.14 10.12 1.49
C ALA A 105 10.65 9.90 0.04
N SER A 106 11.14 8.89 -0.66
CA SER A 106 10.87 8.67 -2.08
C SER A 106 9.93 7.49 -2.38
N VAL A 107 9.78 6.57 -1.42
CA VAL A 107 9.00 5.33 -1.58
C VAL A 107 7.54 5.50 -1.15
N ALA A 108 6.63 4.72 -1.71
CA ALA A 108 5.21 4.77 -1.34
C ALA A 108 4.94 4.42 0.12
N ASP A 109 5.81 3.62 0.76
CA ASP A 109 5.69 3.20 2.16
C ASP A 109 5.57 4.39 3.14
N SER A 110 6.34 5.46 2.93
CA SER A 110 6.28 6.63 3.81
C SER A 110 4.95 7.38 3.69
N TRP A 111 4.35 7.39 2.50
CA TRP A 111 3.01 7.91 2.26
C TRP A 111 1.92 7.00 2.81
N LEU A 112 2.14 5.68 2.82
CA LEU A 112 1.24 4.70 3.43
C LEU A 112 1.18 4.90 4.95
N ILE A 113 2.33 5.12 5.59
CA ILE A 113 2.41 5.48 7.01
C ILE A 113 1.73 6.82 7.29
N ALA A 114 1.95 7.82 6.43
CA ALA A 114 1.30 9.13 6.57
C ALA A 114 -0.23 9.04 6.44
N CYS A 115 -0.73 8.29 5.45
CA CYS A 115 -2.15 8.04 5.25
C CYS A 115 -2.76 7.35 6.47
N ALA A 116 -2.11 6.32 6.99
CA ALA A 116 -2.59 5.64 8.17
C ALA A 116 -2.58 6.59 9.39
N LYS A 117 -1.51 7.34 9.64
CA LYS A 117 -1.47 8.34 10.72
C LYS A 117 -2.58 9.39 10.60
N ALA A 118 -2.87 9.86 9.39
CA ALA A 118 -3.88 10.89 9.14
C ALA A 118 -5.32 10.36 9.22
N ARG A 119 -5.56 9.13 8.76
CA ARG A 119 -6.92 8.62 8.50
C ARG A 119 -7.33 7.40 9.34
N ILE A 120 -6.38 6.61 9.86
CA ILE A 120 -6.64 5.25 10.36
C ILE A 120 -5.85 4.96 11.65
N THR A 121 -6.57 4.72 12.76
CA THR A 121 -6.00 4.50 14.09
C THR A 121 -5.24 3.17 14.30
N GLN A 122 -5.00 2.32 13.28
CA GLN A 122 -4.10 1.16 13.39
C GLN A 122 -3.37 0.89 12.07
N LEU A 123 -2.07 1.19 12.04
CA LEU A 123 -1.11 0.61 11.10
C LEU A 123 -0.96 -0.88 11.45
N SER A 124 -1.69 -1.76 10.77
CA SER A 124 -1.28 -3.16 10.77
C SER A 124 -0.05 -3.30 9.87
N HIS A 125 1.14 -3.08 10.44
CA HIS A 125 2.25 -3.95 10.08
C HIS A 125 1.75 -5.37 10.25
N MET A 126 1.38 -6.05 9.17
CA MET A 126 1.10 -7.47 9.19
C MET A 126 2.44 -8.17 9.41
N LYS A 127 2.87 -8.21 10.68
CA LYS A 127 3.87 -9.16 11.14
C LYS A 127 3.37 -10.53 10.71
N TYR A 128 4.18 -11.18 9.88
CA TYR A 128 4.27 -12.63 9.67
C TYR A 128 3.10 -13.42 10.27
N ILE A 129 2.17 -13.83 9.43
CA ILE A 129 1.36 -15.02 9.73
C ILE A 129 2.20 -16.22 9.29
N THR A 130 3.22 -16.56 10.08
CA THR A 130 3.76 -17.93 10.09
C THR A 130 2.91 -18.75 11.05
N GLY A 131 2.31 -19.81 10.53
CA GLY A 131 1.35 -20.66 11.21
C GLY A 131 0.08 -20.64 10.36
N ILE A 132 -0.01 -21.45 9.30
CA ILE A 132 0.19 -22.91 9.24
C ILE A 132 0.91 -23.27 7.94
#